data_AF-A0A951P5V0-F1
#
_entry.id   AF-A0A951P5V0-F1
#
_cell.length_a   1.000
_cell.length_b   1.000
_cell.length_c   1.000
_cell.angle_alpha   90.00
_cell.angle_beta   90.00
_cell.angle_gamma   90.00
#
_symmetry.space_group_name_H-M   'P 1'
#
loop_
_entity.id
_entity.type
_entity.pdbx_description
1 polymer ?
#
loop_
_entity_poly.entity_id
_entity_poly.type
_entity_poly.pdbx_seq_one_letter_code
_entity_poly.pdbx_strand_id
1 'polypeptide(L)'
;MSIFSTRLARQNPVLLIHGIDGSACAFRRMLPDLLELGWNVHGLNLVPNDGSATLEFLAEQIAHLSLKHFHLSKRSTSLATAWAELLASITFRL
;
A
#
# COMPACT_ATOMS: atom_id res chain seq x y z
N MET A 1 -31.69 2.82 -22.62
CA MET A 1 -30.35 2.24 -22.45
C MET A 1 -29.35 3.36 -22.32
N SER A 2 -28.74 3.53 -21.15
CA SER A 2 -27.58 4.41 -20.97
C SER A 2 -26.57 3.68 -20.10
N ILE A 3 -25.42 3.35 -20.69
CA ILE A 3 -24.38 2.53 -20.09
C ILE A 3 -23.34 3.48 -19.48
N PHE A 4 -23.67 4.10 -18.35
CA PHE A 4 -22.64 4.73 -17.52
C PHE A 4 -22.08 3.67 -16.57
N SER A 5 -21.17 2.83 -17.09
CA SER A 5 -20.27 2.08 -16.23
C SER A 5 -19.16 3.04 -15.81
N THR A 6 -19.42 3.85 -14.78
CA THR A 6 -18.37 4.63 -14.13
C THR A 6 -17.36 3.65 -13.55
N ARG A 7 -16.22 3.52 -14.24
CA ARG A 7 -15.06 2.69 -13.86
C ARG A 7 -14.32 3.27 -12.64
N LEU A 8 -15.03 3.79 -11.65
CA LEU A 8 -14.49 4.57 -10.52
C LEU A 8 -13.84 3.73 -9.40
N ALA A 9 -13.64 2.42 -9.59
CA ALA A 9 -13.04 1.57 -8.55
C ALA A 9 -12.15 0.46 -9.14
N ARG A 10 -11.13 0.82 -9.92
CA ARG A 10 -10.23 -0.17 -10.57
C ARG A 10 -8.77 -0.17 -10.14
N GLN A 11 -8.42 0.63 -9.16
CA GLN A 11 -7.06 0.59 -8.61
C GLN A 11 -7.09 -0.22 -7.32
N ASN A 12 -6.23 -1.25 -7.26
CA ASN A 12 -6.09 -2.02 -6.03
C ASN A 12 -5.63 -1.05 -4.93
N PRO A 13 -6.26 -1.09 -3.75
CA PRO A 13 -5.79 -0.29 -2.62
C PRO A 13 -4.32 -0.61 -2.31
N VAL A 14 -3.56 0.44 -1.97
CA VAL A 14 -2.12 0.40 -1.70
C VAL A 14 -1.91 0.56 -0.21
N LEU A 15 -1.15 -0.37 0.38
CA LEU A 15 -0.71 -0.28 1.76
C LEU A 15 0.77 0.09 1.82
N LEU A 16 1.08 1.21 2.48
CA LEU A 16 2.45 1.70 2.69
C LEU A 16 2.92 1.30 4.10
N ILE A 17 4.04 0.57 4.15
CA ILE A 17 4.65 0.05 5.37
C ILE A 17 6.08 0.57 5.44
N HIS A 18 6.43 1.22 6.55
CA HIS A 18 7.78 1.74 6.79
C HIS A 18 8.77 0.61 7.18
N GLY A 19 10.07 0.89 7.10
CA GLY A 19 11.11 -0.01 7.61
C GLY A 19 11.29 0.04 9.14
N ILE A 20 12.24 -0.74 9.67
CA ILE A 20 12.59 -0.74 11.10
C ILE A 20 12.91 0.68 11.60
N ASP A 21 12.48 1.01 12.81
CA ASP A 21 12.55 2.33 13.46
C ASP A 21 11.88 3.47 12.67
N GLY A 22 11.13 3.14 11.62
CA GLY A 22 10.46 4.10 10.74
C GLY A 22 9.06 4.47 11.20
N SER A 23 8.40 5.32 10.41
CA SER A 23 6.97 5.59 10.56
C SER A 23 6.35 5.91 9.20
N ALA A 24 5.02 5.84 9.14
CA ALA A 24 4.22 6.22 7.98
C ALA A 24 4.45 7.69 7.55
N CYS A 25 4.99 8.55 8.42
CA CYS A 25 5.38 9.91 8.06
C CYS A 25 6.44 9.96 6.94
N ALA A 26 7.22 8.90 6.75
CA ALA A 26 8.18 8.79 5.65
C ALA A 26 7.50 8.91 4.27
N PHE A 27 6.21 8.59 4.16
CA PHE A 27 5.46 8.64 2.90
C PHE A 27 4.84 10.01 2.60
N ARG A 28 5.01 11.01 3.48
CA ARG A 28 4.36 12.32 3.35
C ARG A 28 4.60 13.01 2.01
N ARG A 29 5.76 12.75 1.38
CA ARG A 29 6.11 13.35 0.08
C ARG A 29 5.40 12.70 -1.10
N MET A 30 5.15 11.39 -1.07
CA MET A 30 4.51 10.66 -2.18
C MET A 30 3.00 10.48 -2.03
N LEU A 31 2.47 10.61 -0.81
CA LEU A 31 1.06 10.40 -0.54
C LEU A 31 0.13 11.31 -1.38
N PRO A 32 0.42 12.62 -1.55
CA PRO A 32 -0.42 13.48 -2.39
C PRO A 32 -0.51 13.00 -3.84
N ASP A 33 0.62 12.60 -4.43
CA ASP A 33 0.69 12.17 -5.83
C ASP A 33 -0.16 10.90 -6.06
N LEU A 34 -0.08 9.93 -5.13
CA LEU A 34 -0.88 8.71 -5.22
C LEU A 34 -2.39 8.99 -5.06
N LEU A 35 -2.75 9.90 -4.16
CA LEU A 35 -4.15 10.29 -3.99
C LEU A 35 -4.69 11.03 -5.22
N GLU A 36 -3.90 11.91 -5.83
CA GLU A 36 -4.27 12.65 -7.05
C GLU A 36 -4.48 11.72 -8.25
N LEU A 37 -3.67 10.67 -8.36
CA LEU A 37 -3.81 9.61 -9.37
C LEU A 37 -5.03 8.67 -9.10
N GLY A 38 -5.75 8.89 -8.00
CA GLY A 38 -6.95 8.13 -7.65
C GLY A 38 -6.66 6.77 -7.00
N TRP A 39 -5.47 6.57 -6.43
CA TRP A 39 -5.18 5.38 -5.62
C TRP A 39 -5.86 5.49 -4.25
N ASN A 40 -6.43 4.39 -3.77
CA ASN A 40 -6.84 4.28 -2.37
C ASN A 40 -5.62 3.85 -1.52
N VAL A 41 -5.03 4.80 -0.79
CA VAL A 41 -3.76 4.58 -0.08
C VAL A 41 -3.97 4.59 1.43
N HIS A 42 -3.38 3.60 2.10
CA HIS A 42 -3.34 3.50 3.56
C HIS A 42 -1.89 3.43 4.04
N GLY A 43 -1.58 4.12 5.13
CA GLY A 43 -0.30 4.00 5.84
C GLY A 43 -0.49 3.27 7.16
N LEU A 44 0.42 2.35 7.48
CA LEU A 44 0.41 1.61 8.76
C LEU A 44 1.74 1.83 9.50
N ASN A 45 1.64 2.14 10.79
CA ASN A 45 2.75 2.02 11.71
C ASN A 45 2.72 0.63 12.35
N LEU A 46 3.75 -0.17 12.13
CA LEU A 46 3.92 -1.44 12.84
C LEU A 46 4.43 -1.15 14.26
N VAL A 47 3.93 -1.90 15.25
CA VAL A 47 4.35 -1.73 16.65
C VAL A 47 4.59 -3.10 17.30
N PRO A 48 5.74 -3.35 17.94
CA PRO A 48 6.92 -2.50 17.90
C PRO A 48 7.57 -2.52 16.50
N ASN A 49 8.21 -1.41 16.12
CA ASN A 49 8.92 -1.26 14.85
C ASN A 49 10.45 -1.35 15.00
N ASP A 50 10.96 -1.56 16.20
CA ASP A 50 12.39 -1.61 16.55
C ASP A 50 13.05 -2.97 16.26
N GLY A 51 12.34 -3.87 15.58
CA GLY A 51 12.82 -5.22 15.28
C GLY A 51 12.76 -6.20 16.46
N SER A 52 12.20 -5.80 17.60
CA SER A 52 12.04 -6.71 18.76
C SER A 52 10.93 -7.75 18.59
N ALA A 53 9.97 -7.52 17.69
CA ALA A 53 8.88 -8.45 17.41
C ALA A 53 9.19 -9.42 16.27
N THR A 54 8.52 -10.58 16.31
CA THR A 54 8.60 -11.59 15.24
C THR A 54 7.83 -11.15 13.99
N LEU A 55 8.19 -11.74 12.84
CA LEU A 55 7.53 -11.43 11.58
C LEU A 55 6.06 -11.85 11.58
N GLU A 56 5.71 -12.95 12.26
CA GLU A 56 4.34 -13.44 12.38
C GLU A 56 3.46 -12.41 13.10
N PHE A 57 3.95 -11.86 14.21
CA PHE A 57 3.25 -10.82 14.97
C PHE A 57 3.04 -9.55 14.14
N LEU A 58 4.03 -9.15 13.34
CA LEU A 58 3.90 -8.01 12.42
C LEU A 58 2.91 -8.31 11.27
N ALA A 59 2.89 -9.54 10.76
CA ALA A 59 1.98 -9.95 9.71
C ALA A 59 0.51 -9.94 10.17
N GLU A 60 0.24 -10.30 11.42
CA GLU A 60 -1.11 -10.20 12.01
C GLU A 60 -1.64 -8.75 12.03
N GLN A 61 -0.78 -7.77 12.32
CA GLN A 61 -1.16 -6.35 12.27
C GLN A 61 -1.57 -5.92 10.86
N ILE A 62 -0.83 -6.38 9.84
CA ILE A 62 -1.14 -6.13 8.43
C ILE A 62 -2.47 -6.79 8.04
N ALA A 63 -2.68 -8.04 8.46
CA ALA A 63 -3.91 -8.79 8.18
C ALA A 63 -5.13 -8.10 8.80
N HIS A 64 -5.02 -7.61 10.03
CA HIS A 64 -6.11 -6.90 10.71
C HIS A 64 -6.52 -5.61 9.97
N LEU A 65 -5.55 -4.82 9.50
CA LEU A 65 -5.83 -3.63 8.70
C LEU A 65 -6.48 -3.99 7.35
N SER A 66 -6.01 -5.08 6.73
CA SER A 66 -6.50 -5.54 5.43
C SER A 66 -7.99 -5.95 5.54
N LEU A 67 -8.36 -6.67 6.59
CA LEU A 67 -9.74 -7.07 6.85
C LEU A 67 -10.70 -5.88 7.07
N LYS A 68 -10.18 -4.75 7.56
CA LYS A 68 -10.99 -3.57 7.88
C LYS A 68 -11.25 -2.66 6.67
N HIS A 69 -10.31 -2.57 5.73
CA HIS A 69 -10.36 -1.58 4.64
C HIS A 69 -10.41 -2.20 3.23
N PHE A 70 -10.08 -3.47 3.10
CA PHE A 70 -10.00 -4.16 1.82
C PHE A 70 -11.14 -5.17 1.77
N HIS A 71 -12.30 -4.77 1.22
CA HIS A 71 -13.31 -5.77 0.86
C HIS A 71 -12.64 -6.77 -0.07
N LEU A 72 -12.56 -8.03 0.36
CA LEU A 72 -11.87 -9.13 -0.33
C LEU A 72 -12.48 -9.40 -1.72
N SER A 73 -12.20 -8.53 -2.68
CA SER A 73 -11.99 -8.90 -4.07
C SER A 73 -10.77 -9.83 -4.06
N LYS A 74 -10.93 -11.05 -4.59
CA LYS A 74 -9.97 -12.18 -4.56
C LYS A 74 -8.61 -11.93 -5.27
N ARG A 75 -8.10 -10.70 -5.33
CA ARG A 75 -6.78 -10.34 -5.84
C ARG A 75 -6.17 -9.22 -5.00
N SER A 76 -5.86 -9.50 -3.74
CA SER A 76 -4.98 -8.65 -2.93
C SER A 76 -3.55 -9.12 -3.16
N THR A 77 -2.80 -8.43 -4.01
CA THR A 77 -1.37 -8.68 -4.21
C THR A 77 -0.62 -8.12 -3.01
N SER A 78 -0.04 -8.96 -2.15
CA SER A 78 0.94 -8.49 -1.17
C SER A 78 2.23 -8.13 -1.92
N LEU A 79 2.50 -6.85 -2.09
CA LEU A 79 3.71 -6.36 -2.76
C LEU A 79 4.89 -6.38 -1.79
N ALA A 80 5.33 -7.58 -1.39
CA ALA A 80 6.63 -7.74 -0.74
C ALA A 80 7.80 -7.65 -1.77
N THR A 81 7.50 -7.66 -3.08
CA THR A 81 8.50 -7.67 -4.17
C THR A 81 8.13 -6.79 -5.37
N ALA A 82 7.56 -5.58 -5.17
CA ALA A 82 7.44 -4.58 -6.26
C ALA A 82 8.50 -3.48 -6.22
N TRP A 83 9.70 -3.82 -5.77
CA TRP A 83 10.83 -2.89 -5.81
C TRP A 83 11.67 -3.01 -7.09
N ALA A 84 11.39 -3.99 -7.98
CA ALA A 84 12.13 -4.15 -9.24
C ALA A 84 11.50 -3.40 -10.43
N GLU A 85 10.17 -3.48 -10.62
CA GLU A 85 9.53 -2.91 -11.83
C GLU A 85 9.27 -1.40 -11.74
N LEU A 86 9.14 -0.85 -10.53
CA LEU A 86 8.91 0.59 -10.34
C LEU A 86 10.20 1.42 -10.55
N LEU A 87 11.38 0.84 -10.27
CA LEU A 87 12.66 1.44 -10.63
C LEU A 87 12.93 1.36 -12.14
N ALA A 88 12.47 0.31 -12.82
CA ALA A 88 12.61 0.21 -14.28
C ALA A 88 11.82 1.29 -15.04
N SER A 89 10.69 1.75 -14.48
CA SER A 89 9.85 2.78 -15.10
C SER A 89 10.27 4.22 -14.77
N ILE A 90 11.01 4.44 -13.68
CA ILE A 90 11.48 5.77 -13.26
C ILE A 90 12.93 6.05 -13.75
N THR A 91 13.71 5.02 -14.11
CA THR A 91 15.11 5.21 -14.53
C THR A 91 15.28 5.46 -16.05
N PHE A 92 14.21 5.50 -16.85
CA PHE A 92 14.26 5.92 -18.27
C PHE A 92 13.27 7.04 -18.55
N ARG A 93 13.52 8.23 -17.98
CA ARG A 93 13.19 9.57 -18.51
C ARG A 93 13.76 10.63 -17.55
N LEU A 94 15.08 10.66 -17.49
CA LEU A 94 15.87 11.88 -17.32
C LEU A 94 16.66 12.08 -18.60
#